data_AF-A0AAU9ILS0-F1
#
_entry.id   AF-A0AAU9ILS0-F1
#
_cell.length_a   1.000
_cell.length_b   1.000
_cell.length_c   1.000
_cell.angle_alpha   90.00
_cell.angle_beta   90.00
_cell.angle_gamma   90.00
#
_symmetry.space_group_name_H-M   'P 1'
#
loop_
_entity.id
_entity.type
_entity.pdbx_description
1 polymer ?
#
loop_
_entity_poly.entity_id
_entity_poly.type
_entity_poly.pdbx_seq_one_letter_code
_entity_poly.pdbx_strand_id
1 'polypeptide(L)'
;MSHYTLIYYHIPEDFDNPEQPNAFAIEKPLSDIKLRDIRECFPIEGRYHFRFKYLNGKVQVWMDLNSEESKVPDFQNKIIIKANRIAWETASQQTIPLVKQSSQTSQPVPQTRAQNNNQNPSLMNIFDGDVAPKQSSNNIDFLFHT
;
A
#
# COMPACT_ATOMS: atom_id res chain seq x y z
N MET A 1 29.73 24.14 6.53
CA MET A 1 29.99 22.69 6.57
C MET A 1 28.82 22.01 5.88
N SER A 2 29.05 21.06 4.98
CA SER A 2 27.98 20.23 4.43
C SER A 2 27.39 19.41 5.58
N HIS A 3 26.11 19.62 5.89
CA HIS A 3 25.41 18.84 6.89
C HIS A 3 24.78 17.62 6.21
N TYR A 4 25.23 16.44 6.58
CA TYR A 4 24.62 15.18 6.15
C TYR A 4 23.86 14.53 7.31
N THR A 5 22.86 13.73 6.99
CA THR A 5 22.08 12.94 7.94
C THR A 5 22.22 11.47 7.61
N LEU A 6 22.54 10.66 8.62
CA LEU A 6 22.58 9.21 8.48
C LEU A 6 21.17 8.63 8.70
N ILE A 7 20.70 7.87 7.72
CA ILE A 7 19.41 7.19 7.72
C ILE A 7 19.66 5.72 7.99
N TYR A 8 18.99 5.17 9.00
CA TYR A 8 19.11 3.77 9.38
C TYR A 8 17.93 2.98 8.84
N TYR A 9 18.15 1.79 8.31
CA TYR A 9 17.09 0.96 7.75
C TYR A 9 17.32 -0.54 7.99
N HIS A 10 16.23 -1.29 7.89
CA HIS A 10 16.28 -2.75 7.74
C HIS A 10 15.20 -3.17 6.73
N ILE A 11 15.50 -4.21 5.96
CA ILE A 11 14.58 -4.87 5.02
C ILE A 11 14.25 -6.24 5.60
N PRO A 12 13.05 -6.44 6.18
CA PRO A 12 12.66 -7.73 6.77
C PRO A 12 12.74 -8.89 5.78
N GLU A 13 12.44 -8.64 4.51
CA GLU A 13 12.44 -9.64 3.44
C GLU A 13 13.86 -10.14 3.12
N ASP A 14 14.89 -9.37 3.44
CA ASP A 14 16.30 -9.71 3.26
C ASP A 14 16.90 -10.30 4.56
N PHE A 15 16.07 -10.55 5.57
CA PHE A 15 16.44 -11.04 6.91
C PHE A 15 17.40 -10.13 7.69
N ASP A 16 17.32 -8.82 7.44
CA ASP A 16 18.09 -7.82 8.20
C ASP A 16 17.74 -7.86 9.70
N ASN A 17 18.76 -7.69 10.55
CA ASN A 17 18.58 -7.58 11.99
C ASN A 17 18.20 -6.13 12.38
N PRO A 18 17.03 -5.87 12.98
CA PRO A 18 16.61 -4.52 13.37
C PRO A 18 17.48 -3.89 14.47
N GLU A 19 18.19 -4.69 15.27
CA GLU A 19 19.13 -4.21 16.30
C GLU A 19 20.49 -3.79 15.70
N GLN A 20 20.77 -4.20 14.47
CA GLN A 20 21.97 -3.85 13.71
C GLN A 20 21.58 -3.31 12.33
N PRO A 21 20.93 -2.13 12.26
CA PRO A 21 20.39 -1.62 11.02
C PRO A 21 21.50 -1.22 10.04
N ASN A 22 21.21 -1.39 8.76
CA ASN A 22 21.98 -0.81 7.67
C ASN A 22 21.85 0.72 7.69
N ALA A 23 22.76 1.44 7.01
CA ALA A 23 22.72 2.89 6.98
C ALA A 23 23.20 3.48 5.65
N PHE A 24 22.60 4.61 5.27
CA PHE A 24 23.05 5.44 4.14
C PHE A 24 22.95 6.93 4.51
N ALA A 25 23.70 7.78 3.82
CA ALA A 25 23.75 9.21 4.10
C ALA A 25 22.99 10.02 3.07
N ILE A 26 22.30 11.07 3.52
CA ILE A 26 21.70 12.10 2.65
C ILE A 26 22.37 13.44 2.98
N GLU A 27 22.80 14.18 1.96
CA GLU A 27 23.47 15.50 2.09
C GLU A 27 22.48 16.63 2.43
N LYS A 28 21.65 16.40 3.44
CA LYS A 28 20.69 17.37 3.97
C LYS A 28 20.68 17.28 5.49
N PRO A 29 20.40 18.38 6.21
CA PRO A 29 20.22 18.33 7.64
C PRO A 29 18.94 17.56 8.00
N LEU A 30 18.92 16.95 9.18
CA LEU A 30 17.82 16.11 9.68
C LEU A 30 16.45 16.82 9.61
N SER A 31 16.45 18.14 9.84
CA SER A 31 15.24 18.96 9.84
C SER A 31 14.55 19.03 8.49
N ASP A 32 15.27 18.78 7.40
CA ASP A 32 14.85 19.08 6.02
C ASP A 32 14.65 17.79 5.20
N ILE A 33 14.92 16.62 5.78
CA ILE A 33 14.72 15.33 5.13
C ILE A 33 13.23 15.09 4.88
N LYS A 34 12.87 14.91 3.61
CA LYS A 34 11.53 14.57 3.17
C LYS A 34 11.44 13.13 2.69
N LEU A 35 10.22 12.63 2.57
CA LEU A 35 9.96 11.29 2.05
C LEU A 35 10.55 11.09 0.64
N ARG A 36 10.46 12.11 -0.23
CA ARG A 36 11.08 12.08 -1.56
C ARG A 36 12.58 11.78 -1.50
N ASP A 37 13.28 12.42 -0.57
CA ASP A 37 14.73 12.27 -0.42
C ASP A 37 15.10 10.84 -0.01
N ILE A 38 14.29 10.22 0.86
CA ILE A 38 14.45 8.81 1.21
C ILE A 38 14.29 7.93 -0.03
N ARG A 39 13.26 8.17 -0.86
CA ARG A 39 13.01 7.35 -2.05
C ARG A 39 14.10 7.49 -3.10
N GLU A 40 14.55 8.72 -3.37
CA GLU A 40 15.56 9.02 -4.38
C GLU A 40 16.97 8.54 -3.98
N CYS A 41 17.30 8.58 -2.68
CA CYS A 41 18.61 8.21 -2.17
C CYS A 41 18.69 6.78 -1.62
N PHE A 42 17.60 5.99 -1.64
CA PHE A 42 17.61 4.65 -1.08
C PHE A 42 18.59 3.75 -1.86
N PRO A 43 19.54 3.07 -1.19
CA PRO A 43 20.67 2.44 -1.88
C PRO A 43 20.36 1.11 -2.57
N ILE A 44 19.15 0.57 -2.39
CA ILE A 44 18.78 -0.75 -2.91
C ILE A 44 17.63 -0.60 -3.89
N GLU A 45 17.80 -1.21 -5.07
CA GLU A 45 16.79 -1.19 -6.12
C GLU A 45 15.50 -1.92 -5.72
N GLY A 46 14.39 -1.39 -6.22
CA GLY A 46 13.05 -1.93 -6.00
C GLY A 46 12.04 -0.89 -5.55
N ARG A 47 10.79 -1.35 -5.42
CA ARG A 47 9.69 -0.55 -4.90
C ARG A 47 9.43 -0.94 -3.46
N TYR A 48 9.40 0.05 -2.58
CA TYR A 48 9.30 -0.15 -1.14
C TYR A 48 8.16 0.63 -0.52
N HIS A 49 7.57 0.05 0.53
CA HIS A 49 6.73 0.75 1.49
C HIS A 49 7.57 1.11 2.72
N PHE A 50 7.91 2.39 2.85
CA PHE A 50 8.73 2.89 3.95
C PHE A 50 7.87 3.18 5.18
N ARG A 51 8.26 2.56 6.30
CA ARG A 51 7.71 2.86 7.63
C ARG A 51 8.78 3.47 8.50
N PHE A 52 8.43 4.53 9.21
CA PHE A 52 9.34 5.28 10.06
C PHE A 52 9.06 4.98 11.52
N LYS A 53 10.11 4.69 12.27
CA LYS A 53 10.00 4.56 13.72
C LYS A 53 9.75 5.95 14.30
N TYR A 54 8.76 6.07 15.15
CA TYR A 54 8.36 7.33 15.77
C TYR A 54 8.01 7.11 17.24
N LEU A 55 8.24 8.14 18.06
CA LEU A 55 7.86 8.14 19.47
C LEU A 55 6.60 8.99 19.66
N ASN A 56 5.45 8.34 19.80
CA ASN A 56 4.20 9.01 20.13
C ASN A 56 4.01 9.02 21.66
N GLY A 57 4.45 10.10 22.31
CA GLY A 57 4.47 10.19 23.77
C GLY A 57 5.48 9.22 24.37
N LYS A 58 5.00 8.11 24.96
CA LYS A 58 5.86 7.05 25.52
C LYS A 58 5.88 5.76 24.67
N VAL A 59 5.07 5.70 23.61
CA VAL A 59 4.90 4.50 22.81
C VAL A 59 5.69 4.61 21.52
N GLN A 60 6.48 3.59 21.22
CA GLN A 60 7.18 3.46 19.95
C GLN A 60 6.23 2.85 18.92
N VAL A 61 6.08 3.52 17.79
CA VAL A 61 5.21 3.08 16.69
C VAL A 61 5.96 3.13 15.37
N TRP A 62 5.46 2.35 14.40
CA TRP A 62 5.84 2.48 13.01
C TRP A 62 4.75 3.24 12.29
N MET A 63 5.12 4.29 11.56
CA MET A 63 4.17 5.10 10.82
C MET A 63 4.55 5.27 9.35
N ASP A 64 3.52 5.46 8.54
CA ASP A 64 3.61 5.56 7.10
C ASP A 64 3.40 7.03 6.71
N LEU A 65 4.06 7.50 5.67
CA LEU A 65 3.86 8.86 5.13
C LEU A 65 3.12 8.79 3.79
N ASN A 66 2.20 9.73 3.56
CA ASN A 66 1.29 9.73 2.41
C ASN A 66 1.67 10.72 1.29
N SER A 67 2.66 11.59 1.51
CA SER A 67 3.09 12.61 0.54
C SER A 67 4.61 12.68 0.46
N GLU A 68 5.13 12.82 -0.76
CA GLU A 68 6.56 13.00 -1.06
C GLU A 68 7.17 14.21 -0.37
N GLU A 69 6.37 15.26 -0.18
CA GLU A 69 6.79 16.52 0.42
C GLU A 69 6.73 16.52 1.96
N SER A 70 6.19 15.45 2.55
CA SER A 70 6.13 15.29 4.01
C SER A 70 7.53 15.14 4.59
N LYS A 71 7.79 15.91 5.65
CA LYS A 71 8.98 15.74 6.48
C LYS A 71 8.97 14.37 7.16
N VAL A 72 10.13 13.73 7.17
CA VAL A 72 10.31 12.44 7.85
C VAL A 72 10.39 12.65 9.37
N PRO A 73 9.63 11.88 10.17
CA PRO A 73 9.75 11.96 11.62
C PRO A 73 11.09 11.39 12.09
N ASP A 74 11.68 12.03 13.09
CA ASP A 74 12.84 11.49 13.78
C ASP A 74 12.42 10.70 15.03
N PHE A 75 13.29 9.76 15.41
CA PHE A 75 13.23 8.98 16.63
C PHE A 75 14.56 9.13 17.34
N GLN A 76 14.57 9.83 18.48
CA GLN A 76 15.79 10.11 19.24
C GLN A 76 16.88 10.76 18.36
N ASN A 77 16.50 11.76 17.56
CA ASN A 77 17.41 12.50 16.69
C ASN A 77 18.06 11.63 15.58
N LYS A 78 17.38 10.55 15.19
CA LYS A 78 17.76 9.63 14.10
C LYS A 78 16.54 9.32 13.25
N ILE A 79 16.74 8.98 11.97
CA ILE A 79 15.67 8.42 11.14
C ILE A 79 15.89 6.91 11.09
N ILE A 80 14.91 6.13 11.52
CA ILE A 80 14.93 4.67 11.49
C ILE A 80 13.78 4.18 10.64
N ILE A 81 14.11 3.37 9.64
CA ILE A 81 13.20 2.90 8.61
C ILE A 81 13.06 1.39 8.66
N LYS A 82 11.83 0.92 8.49
CA LYS A 82 11.51 -0.44 8.06
C LYS A 82 11.08 -0.36 6.61
N ALA A 83 11.90 -0.86 5.70
CA ALA A 83 11.66 -0.81 4.27
C ALA A 83 11.07 -2.15 3.82
N ASN A 84 9.74 -2.23 3.68
CA ASN A 84 9.11 -3.47 3.21
C ASN A 84 9.12 -3.48 1.68
N ARG A 85 9.73 -4.50 1.09
CA ARG A 85 9.85 -4.63 -0.36
C ARG A 85 8.52 -5.05 -0.97
N ILE A 86 7.97 -4.21 -1.85
CA ILE A 86 6.72 -4.49 -2.58
C ILE A 86 7.02 -5.30 -3.84
N ALA A 87 8.04 -4.90 -4.59
CA ALA A 87 8.45 -5.56 -5.82
C ALA A 87 9.90 -5.21 -6.14
N TRP A 88 10.60 -6.13 -6.81
CA TRP A 88 11.79 -5.78 -7.56
C TRP A 88 11.40 -4.96 -8.78
N GLU A 89 12.29 -4.09 -9.24
CA GLU A 89 12.03 -3.31 -10.44
C GLU A 89 12.06 -4.24 -11.66
N THR A 90 10.89 -4.60 -12.18
CA THR A 90 10.82 -5.26 -13.49
C THR A 90 11.12 -4.20 -14.54
N ALA A 91 12.16 -4.39 -15.33
CA ALA A 91 12.63 -3.49 -16.38
C ALA A 91 11.62 -3.31 -17.55
N SER A 92 10.42 -2.81 -17.27
CA SER A 92 9.38 -2.57 -18.28
C SER A 92 8.44 -1.44 -17.85
N GLN A 93 8.96 -0.22 -17.83
CA GLN A 93 8.14 1.00 -17.97
C GLN A 93 8.79 1.96 -18.97
N GLN A 94 8.82 1.54 -20.24
CA GLN A 94 8.76 2.51 -21.33
C GLN A 94 7.29 2.95 -21.44
N THR A 95 7.02 4.19 -21.05
CA THR A 95 5.73 4.86 -21.18
C THR A 95 5.36 4.96 -22.67
N ILE A 96 4.36 4.19 -23.13
CA ILE A 96 3.66 4.50 -24.38
C ILE A 96 2.69 5.66 -24.06
N PRO A 97 2.78 6.82 -24.72
CA PRO A 97 1.76 7.86 -24.59
C PRO A 97 0.45 7.36 -25.22
N LEU A 98 -0.58 7.15 -24.39
CA LEU A 98 -1.94 6.89 -24.83
C LEU A 98 -2.49 8.17 -25.48
N VAL A 99 -2.43 8.23 -26.82
CA VAL A 99 -3.17 9.20 -27.61
C VAL A 99 -4.66 8.95 -27.40
N LYS A 100 -5.33 9.83 -26.64
CA LYS A 100 -6.79 9.89 -26.58
C LYS A 100 -7.31 10.37 -27.94
N GLN A 101 -7.63 9.43 -28.82
CA GLN A 101 -8.29 9.74 -30.07
C GLN A 101 -9.77 9.95 -29.80
N SER A 102 -10.18 11.21 -29.82
CA SER A 102 -11.58 11.63 -29.88
C SER A 102 -12.16 11.27 -31.25
N SER A 103 -13.18 10.41 -31.27
CA SER A 103 -14.08 10.27 -32.41
C SER A 103 -15.51 10.51 -31.95
N GLN A 104 -15.92 11.78 -32.05
CA GLN A 104 -17.30 12.16 -32.28
C GLN A 104 -17.62 11.84 -33.74
N THR A 105 -18.64 11.04 -34.00
CA THR A 105 -19.44 11.15 -35.23
C THR A 105 -20.83 10.59 -34.97
N SER A 106 -21.79 11.51 -35.03
CA SER A 106 -23.24 11.37 -34.96
C SER A 106 -23.79 10.46 -36.06
N GLN A 107 -24.82 9.66 -35.78
CA GLN A 107 -25.92 9.40 -36.73
C GLN A 107 -27.26 9.12 -36.00
N PRO A 108 -28.41 9.55 -36.59
CA PRO A 108 -29.73 9.42 -35.99
C PRO A 108 -30.47 8.12 -36.43
N VAL A 109 -31.46 7.77 -35.61
CA VAL A 109 -32.33 6.58 -35.66
C VAL A 109 -33.22 6.52 -36.92
N PRO A 110 -33.51 5.31 -37.44
CA PRO A 110 -34.88 5.02 -37.90
C PRO A 110 -35.53 3.85 -37.12
N GLN A 111 -36.72 4.12 -36.57
CA GLN A 111 -37.62 3.14 -35.97
C GLN A 111 -38.24 2.27 -37.06
N THR A 112 -38.27 0.95 -36.85
CA THR A 112 -39.27 0.08 -37.48
C THR A 112 -39.86 -0.87 -36.43
N ARG A 113 -41.19 -0.90 -36.42
CA ARG A 113 -42.08 -1.56 -35.47
C ARG A 113 -42.51 -2.90 -36.07
N ALA A 114 -42.32 -4.00 -35.35
CA ALA A 114 -43.07 -5.24 -35.58
C ALA A 114 -43.18 -6.04 -34.28
N GLN A 115 -44.42 -6.17 -33.80
CA GLN A 115 -44.84 -7.09 -32.74
C GLN A 115 -44.92 -8.50 -33.34
N ASN A 116 -44.47 -9.53 -32.61
CA ASN A 116 -45.31 -10.73 -32.49
C ASN A 116 -45.02 -11.52 -31.20
N ASN A 117 -46.10 -11.81 -30.49
CA ASN A 117 -46.19 -12.63 -29.30
C ASN A 117 -45.93 -14.10 -29.64
N ASN A 118 -45.28 -14.84 -28.72
CA ASN A 118 -45.76 -16.19 -28.45
C ASN A 118 -45.61 -16.57 -26.97
N GLN A 119 -46.63 -17.25 -26.49
CA GLN A 119 -46.99 -17.49 -25.09
C GLN A 119 -46.27 -18.72 -24.50
N ASN A 120 -45.78 -18.57 -23.24
CA ASN A 120 -45.82 -19.47 -22.05
C ASN A 120 -45.54 -21.00 -22.15
N PRO A 121 -45.28 -21.75 -21.03
CA PRO A 121 -45.11 -21.36 -19.62
C PRO A 121 -43.93 -22.03 -18.86
N SER A 122 -43.73 -21.54 -17.63
CA SER A 122 -43.24 -22.14 -16.38
C SER A 122 -42.74 -23.60 -16.34
N LEU A 123 -41.56 -23.81 -15.71
CA LEU A 123 -41.30 -24.96 -14.83
C LEU A 123 -40.49 -24.52 -13.60
N MET A 124 -41.17 -24.49 -12.45
CA MET A 124 -40.59 -24.72 -11.13
C MET A 124 -40.22 -26.21 -11.00
N ASN A 125 -39.12 -26.49 -10.29
CA ASN A 125 -38.96 -27.54 -9.27
C ASN A 125 -37.53 -27.35 -8.69
N ILE A 126 -37.34 -26.91 -7.44
CA ILE A 126 -37.43 -27.71 -6.20
C ILE A 126 -36.46 -28.90 -6.23
N PHE A 127 -35.32 -28.80 -5.55
CA PHE A 127 -35.02 -29.64 -4.38
C PHE A 127 -33.75 -29.19 -3.63
N ASP A 128 -33.76 -29.54 -2.36
CA ASP A 128 -32.96 -29.13 -1.21
C ASP A 128 -31.44 -29.30 -1.29
N GLY A 129 -30.77 -28.49 -0.47
CA GLY A 129 -29.36 -28.63 -0.13
C GLY A 129 -28.96 -27.63 0.94
N ASP A 130 -29.29 -27.95 2.19
CA ASP A 130 -28.74 -27.36 3.42
C ASP A 130 -27.26 -26.98 3.30
N VAL A 131 -26.88 -25.77 3.74
CA VAL A 131 -25.83 -25.49 4.75
C VAL A 131 -25.89 -23.99 5.08
N ALA A 132 -26.32 -23.66 6.30
CA ALA A 132 -26.11 -22.35 6.91
C ALA A 132 -24.94 -22.41 7.90
N PRO A 133 -23.97 -21.49 7.87
CA PRO A 133 -23.03 -21.32 8.98
C PRO A 133 -23.37 -20.03 9.75
N LYS A 134 -23.78 -20.15 11.01
CA LYS A 134 -23.74 -19.00 11.93
C LYS A 134 -23.44 -19.43 13.38
N GLN A 135 -22.69 -18.52 14.01
CA GLN A 135 -22.42 -18.29 15.44
C GLN A 135 -21.16 -19.00 15.96
N SER A 136 -20.05 -18.30 16.26
CA SER A 136 -19.82 -17.14 17.15
C SER A 136 -20.20 -17.40 18.60
N SER A 137 -19.23 -17.87 19.38
CA SER A 137 -19.17 -17.63 20.82
C SER A 137 -17.72 -17.61 21.29
N ASN A 138 -17.29 -16.40 21.67
CA ASN A 138 -16.13 -16.17 22.53
C ASN A 138 -16.41 -16.81 23.89
N ASN A 139 -15.43 -17.51 24.47
CA ASN A 139 -15.25 -17.53 25.91
C ASN A 139 -13.75 -17.65 26.23
N ILE A 140 -13.28 -16.66 26.96
CA ILE A 140 -11.91 -16.51 27.44
C ILE A 140 -12.02 -16.81 28.94
N ASP A 141 -11.57 -17.98 29.38
CA ASP A 141 -11.49 -18.29 30.80
C ASP A 141 -10.22 -17.65 31.39
N PHE A 142 -10.41 -16.51 32.07
CA PHE A 142 -9.42 -15.93 32.97
C PHE A 142 -9.51 -16.62 34.33
N LEU A 143 -8.60 -17.54 34.60
CA LEU A 143 -8.34 -18.05 35.95
C LEU A 143 -7.34 -17.13 36.67
N PHE A 144 -7.86 -16.27 37.55
CA PHE A 144 -7.11 -15.70 38.68
C PHE A 144 -7.72 -16.23 39.97
N HIS A 145 -6.93 -16.86 40.84
CA HIS A 145 -7.19 -16.92 42.28
C HIS A 145 -5.85 -16.74 43.01
N THR A 146 -5.80 -15.60 43.74
CA THR A 146 -5.16 -15.31 45.03
C THR A 146 -3.82 -15.93 45.39
#